data_AF-U1MNS8-F1
#
_entry.id   AF-U1MNS8-F1
#
_cell.length_a   1.000
_cell.length_b   1.000
_cell.length_c   1.000
_cell.angle_alpha   90.00
_cell.angle_beta   90.00
_cell.angle_gamma   90.00
#
_symmetry.space_group_name_H-M   'P 1'
#
loop_
_entity.id
_entity.type
_entity.pdbx_description
1 polymer ?
#
loop_
_entity_poly.entity_id
_entity_poly.type
_entity_poly.pdbx_seq_one_letter_code
_entity_poly.pdbx_strand_id
1 'polypeptide(L)'
;MRGLLAALWRASIWHPTAVPHDAAYIYVSPIKRVFLPAYDFVILWLGLAGLVQGFQSMSAIMPGVTPKLIYGALALAAAVCFLGCAFPRLWRIEIGGKIAIVSILSMIALSMTIAGLTIPNHTGITITPMVVALLIPPLIRLWTMGRERGRRKAGL
;
A
#
# COMPACT_ATOMS: atom_id res chain seq x y z
N MET A 1 31.51 5.50 -0.99
CA MET A 1 30.18 5.91 -1.51
C MET A 1 29.82 5.32 -2.88
N ARG A 2 30.69 5.36 -3.90
CA ARG A 2 30.37 4.80 -5.25
C ARG A 2 29.96 3.32 -5.26
N GLY A 3 30.59 2.48 -4.43
CA GLY A 3 30.24 1.05 -4.32
C GLY A 3 28.87 0.76 -3.68
N LEU A 4 28.47 1.55 -2.68
CA LEU A 4 27.18 1.37 -2.00
C LEU A 4 26.01 1.72 -2.93
N LEU A 5 26.12 2.84 -3.67
CA LEU A 5 25.11 3.24 -4.65
C LEU A 5 24.96 2.21 -5.78
N ALA A 6 26.06 1.64 -6.27
CA ALA A 6 26.03 0.58 -7.27
C ALA A 6 25.36 -0.71 -6.74
N ALA A 7 25.61 -1.05 -5.47
CA ALA A 7 24.97 -2.19 -4.82
C ALA A 7 23.46 -1.97 -4.62
N LEU A 8 23.04 -0.78 -4.18
CA LEU A 8 21.63 -0.40 -4.04
C LEU A 8 20.92 -0.37 -5.39
N TRP A 9 21.55 0.17 -6.43
CA TRP A 9 21.01 0.17 -7.79
C TRP A 9 20.74 -1.25 -8.28
N ARG A 10 21.73 -2.16 -8.17
CA ARG A 10 21.58 -3.57 -8.58
C ARG A 10 20.53 -4.32 -7.78
N ALA A 11 20.32 -3.96 -6.52
CA ALA A 11 19.33 -4.57 -5.65
C ALA A 11 17.91 -4.00 -5.84
N SER A 12 17.77 -2.87 -6.54
CA SER A 12 16.50 -2.18 -6.72
C SER A 12 15.63 -2.79 -7.83
N ILE A 13 14.32 -2.59 -7.75
CA ILE A 13 13.37 -3.03 -8.77
C ILE A 13 13.56 -2.34 -10.13
N TRP A 14 14.24 -1.18 -10.15
CA TRP A 14 14.54 -0.44 -11.37
C TRP A 14 15.71 -1.02 -12.16
N HIS A 15 16.52 -1.90 -11.55
CA HIS A 15 17.59 -2.57 -12.27
C HIS A 15 17.01 -3.42 -13.42
N PRO A 16 17.61 -3.39 -14.63
CA PRO A 16 17.09 -4.13 -15.79
C PRO A 16 16.81 -5.61 -15.51
N THR A 17 17.65 -6.26 -14.72
CA THR A 17 17.55 -7.69 -14.39
C THR A 17 16.62 -8.02 -13.21
N ALA A 18 16.04 -7.03 -12.53
CA ALA A 18 15.23 -7.27 -11.33
C ALA A 18 13.84 -7.86 -11.63
N VAL A 19 13.33 -7.67 -12.86
CA VAL A 19 12.07 -8.24 -13.34
C VAL A 19 12.41 -9.13 -14.54
N PRO A 20 12.09 -10.45 -14.51
CA PRO A 20 12.35 -11.35 -15.64
C PRO A 20 11.69 -10.84 -16.92
N HIS A 21 12.43 -10.90 -18.03
CA HIS A 21 11.99 -10.42 -19.34
C HIS A 21 11.24 -11.51 -20.14
N ASP A 22 10.53 -12.42 -19.47
CA ASP A 22 9.75 -13.43 -20.17
C ASP A 22 8.54 -12.76 -20.85
N ALA A 23 8.11 -13.30 -21.99
CA ALA A 23 7.03 -12.73 -22.81
C ALA A 23 5.72 -12.47 -22.03
N ALA A 24 5.49 -13.21 -20.93
CA ALA A 24 4.34 -13.05 -20.04
C ALA A 24 4.43 -11.83 -19.09
N TYR A 25 5.62 -11.26 -18.87
CA TYR A 25 5.86 -10.23 -17.85
C TYR A 25 6.16 -8.84 -18.41
N ILE A 26 6.24 -8.70 -19.73
CA ILE A 26 6.54 -7.42 -20.42
C ILE A 26 5.54 -6.33 -20.01
N TYR A 27 4.24 -6.64 -19.99
CA TYR A 27 3.17 -5.70 -19.60
C TYR A 27 3.11 -5.45 -18.08
N VAL A 28 3.62 -6.38 -17.27
CA VAL A 28 3.58 -6.31 -15.81
C VAL A 28 4.78 -5.52 -15.26
N SER A 29 5.87 -5.43 -16.03
CA SER A 29 7.10 -4.71 -15.66
C SER A 29 6.88 -3.22 -15.34
N PRO A 30 6.24 -2.39 -16.18
CA PRO A 30 6.00 -0.98 -15.84
C PRO A 30 5.07 -0.80 -14.65
N ILE A 31 4.06 -1.66 -14.50
CA ILE A 31 3.15 -1.65 -13.35
C ILE A 31 3.93 -1.92 -12.06
N LYS A 32 4.84 -2.90 -12.07
CA LYS A 32 5.66 -3.22 -10.91
C LYS A 32 6.70 -2.14 -10.58
N ARG A 33 7.31 -1.53 -11.61
CA ARG A 33 8.40 -0.55 -11.43
C ARG A 33 7.92 0.87 -11.12
N VAL A 34 6.70 1.23 -11.52
CA VAL A 34 6.19 2.59 -11.41
C VAL A 34 4.92 2.64 -10.58
N PHE A 35 3.88 1.90 -10.98
CA PHE A 35 2.56 2.01 -10.36
C PHE A 35 2.55 1.57 -8.89
N LEU A 36 3.19 0.43 -8.56
CA LEU A 36 3.22 -0.05 -7.17
C LEU A 36 4.01 0.88 -6.22
N PRO A 37 5.24 1.32 -6.54
CA PRO A 37 5.92 2.32 -5.73
C PRO A 37 5.15 3.65 -5.65
N ALA A 38 4.55 4.11 -6.74
CA ALA A 38 3.76 5.34 -6.75
C ALA A 38 2.52 5.22 -5.85
N TYR A 39 1.82 4.09 -5.88
CA TYR A 39 0.71 3.81 -4.99
C TYR A 39 1.15 3.84 -3.52
N ASP A 40 2.24 3.15 -3.17
CA ASP A 40 2.71 3.13 -1.78
C ASP A 40 3.15 4.53 -1.33
N PHE A 41 3.71 5.35 -2.23
CA PHE A 41 4.01 6.75 -1.97
C PHE A 41 2.74 7.60 -1.73
N VAL A 42 1.67 7.38 -2.51
CA VAL A 42 0.38 8.06 -2.28
C VAL A 42 -0.22 7.67 -0.93
N ILE A 43 -0.21 6.39 -0.55
CA ILE A 43 -0.71 5.95 0.76
C ILE A 43 0.14 6.53 1.89
N LEU A 44 1.47 6.58 1.71
CA LEU A 44 2.38 7.21 2.66
C LEU A 44 2.02 8.69 2.84
N TRP A 45 1.84 9.42 1.75
CA TRP A 45 1.46 10.83 1.79
C TRP A 45 0.10 11.03 2.48
N LEU A 46 -0.90 10.21 2.17
CA LEU A 46 -2.21 10.25 2.82
C LEU A 46 -2.13 9.95 4.32
N GLY A 47 -1.32 8.96 4.72
CA GLY A 47 -1.09 8.64 6.12
C GLY A 47 -0.41 9.80 6.87
N LEU A 48 0.60 10.43 6.26
CA LEU A 48 1.27 11.60 6.85
C LEU A 48 0.34 12.81 6.95
N ALA A 49 -0.44 13.08 5.90
CA ALA A 49 -1.44 14.15 5.93
C ALA A 49 -2.48 13.91 7.02
N GLY A 50 -2.98 12.68 7.17
CA GLY A 50 -3.91 12.29 8.23
C GLY A 50 -3.30 12.34 9.63
N LEU A 51 -2.01 12.08 9.77
CA LEU A 51 -1.29 12.21 11.05
C LEU A 51 -1.14 13.67 11.48
N VAL A 52 -0.82 14.57 10.55
CA VAL A 52 -0.56 16.00 10.83
C VAL A 52 -1.87 16.79 10.96
N GLN A 53 -2.74 16.71 9.96
CA GLN A 53 -3.95 17.54 9.89
C GLN A 53 -5.12 16.89 10.62
N GLY A 54 -5.17 15.55 10.63
CA GLY A 54 -6.37 14.82 11.04
C GLY A 54 -7.48 14.95 10.00
N PHE A 55 -8.07 13.83 9.59
CA PHE A 55 -9.29 13.90 8.79
C PHE A 55 -10.49 14.17 9.70
N GLN A 56 -11.24 15.24 9.41
CA GLN A 56 -12.41 15.62 10.19
C GLN A 56 -13.46 14.49 10.23
N SER A 57 -13.64 13.79 9.11
CA SER A 57 -14.55 12.65 8.99
C SER A 57 -14.21 11.52 9.97
N MET A 58 -12.93 11.24 10.22
CA MET A 58 -12.53 10.22 11.21
C MET A 58 -12.58 10.73 12.65
N SER A 59 -12.29 12.02 12.85
CA SER A 59 -12.28 12.64 14.17
C SER A 59 -13.68 12.75 14.78
N ALA A 60 -14.71 12.85 13.93
CA ALA A 60 -16.12 12.80 14.35
C ALA A 60 -16.55 11.43 14.90
N ILE A 61 -15.89 10.35 14.45
CA ILE A 61 -16.22 8.96 14.83
C ILE A 61 -15.38 8.51 16.02
N MET A 62 -14.09 8.85 15.99
CA MET A 62 -13.11 8.48 17.02
C MET A 62 -12.44 9.76 17.53
N PRO A 63 -12.98 10.41 18.56
CA PRO A 63 -12.37 11.62 19.10
C PRO A 63 -11.01 11.30 19.77
N GLY A 64 -10.14 12.31 19.82
CA GLY A 64 -8.84 12.23 20.49
C GLY A 64 -7.69 11.78 19.59
N VAL A 65 -6.78 10.98 20.13
CA VAL A 65 -5.49 10.64 19.48
C VAL A 65 -5.61 9.45 18.53
N THR A 66 -6.68 8.65 18.64
CA THR A 66 -6.87 7.41 17.90
C THR A 66 -6.79 7.55 16.37
N PRO A 67 -7.45 8.53 15.72
CA PRO A 67 -7.31 8.72 14.27
C PRO A 67 -5.86 8.98 13.85
N LYS A 68 -5.14 9.80 14.62
CA LYS A 68 -3.73 10.12 14.34
C LYS A 68 -2.85 8.87 14.40
N LEU A 69 -3.08 8.00 15.38
CA LEU A 69 -2.36 6.72 15.48
C LEU A 69 -2.66 5.80 14.29
N ILE A 70 -3.92 5.74 13.84
CA ILE A 70 -4.32 4.93 12.69
C ILE A 70 -3.66 5.43 11.41
N TYR A 71 -3.67 6.75 11.17
CA TYR A 71 -2.99 7.34 10.01
C TYR A 71 -1.46 7.25 10.10
N GLY A 72 -0.89 7.34 11.30
CA GLY A 72 0.53 7.09 11.54
C GLY A 72 0.92 5.64 11.25
N ALA A 73 0.11 4.67 11.66
CA ALA A 73 0.30 3.26 11.33
C ALA A 73 0.18 3.00 9.83
N LEU A 74 -0.76 3.68 9.15
CA LEU A 74 -0.90 3.62 7.69
C LEU A 74 0.35 4.16 6.98
N ALA A 75 0.87 5.31 7.43
CA ALA A 75 2.10 5.89 6.90
C ALA A 75 3.29 4.95 7.08
N LEU A 76 3.46 4.38 8.27
CA LEU A 76 4.52 3.42 8.56
C LEU A 76 4.41 2.17 7.67
N ALA A 77 3.22 1.59 7.56
CA ALA A 77 2.98 0.43 6.71
C ALA A 77 3.28 0.74 5.24
N ALA A 78 2.92 1.93 4.76
CA ALA A 78 3.21 2.37 3.40
C ALA A 78 4.70 2.61 3.15
N ALA A 79 5.43 3.20 4.09
CA ALA A 79 6.88 3.34 3.98
C ALA A 79 7.58 1.97 3.90
N VAL A 80 7.13 1.02 4.72
CA VAL A 80 7.63 -0.35 4.74
C VAL A 80 7.30 -1.08 3.42
N CYS A 81 6.09 -0.91 2.88
CA CYS A 81 5.71 -1.40 1.56
C CYS A 81 6.54 -0.78 0.44
N PHE A 82 6.76 0.54 0.47
CA PHE A 82 7.56 1.23 -0.53
C PHE A 82 8.99 0.68 -0.59
N LEU A 83 9.61 0.46 0.58
CA LEU A 83 10.91 -0.19 0.67
C LEU A 83 10.86 -1.64 0.18
N GLY A 84 9.81 -2.39 0.54
CA GLY A 84 9.57 -3.75 0.05
C GLY A 84 9.46 -3.84 -1.48
N CYS A 85 8.70 -2.93 -2.09
CA CYS A 85 8.55 -2.78 -3.53
C CYS A 85 9.86 -2.37 -4.20
N ALA A 86 10.60 -1.43 -3.59
CA ALA A 86 11.88 -0.96 -4.12
C ALA A 86 12.95 -2.06 -4.11
N PHE A 87 12.93 -2.97 -3.13
CA PHE A 87 13.90 -4.05 -2.98
C PHE A 87 13.23 -5.44 -3.01
N PRO A 88 13.25 -6.16 -4.14
CA PRO A 88 12.57 -7.46 -4.30
C PRO A 88 12.94 -8.54 -3.26
N ARG A 89 14.12 -8.42 -2.62
CA ARG A 89 14.55 -9.31 -1.54
C ARG A 89 13.74 -9.15 -0.24
N LEU A 90 13.13 -7.98 -0.02
CA LEU A 90 12.33 -7.64 1.16
C LEU A 90 10.84 -8.01 1.01
N TRP A 91 10.50 -8.92 0.10
CA TRP A 91 9.11 -9.30 -0.21
C TRP A 91 8.30 -9.72 1.04
N ARG A 92 8.91 -10.30 2.08
CA ARG A 92 8.21 -10.70 3.32
C ARG A 92 7.59 -9.51 4.02
N ILE A 93 8.37 -8.44 4.05
CA ILE A 93 8.02 -7.17 4.67
C ILE A 93 6.97 -6.45 3.80
N GLU A 94 7.09 -6.52 2.47
CA GLU A 94 6.05 -6.02 1.55
C GLU A 94 4.70 -6.71 1.78
N ILE A 95 4.66 -8.03 1.95
CA ILE A 95 3.42 -8.76 2.25
C ILE A 95 2.82 -8.29 3.58
N GLY A 96 3.62 -8.23 4.65
CA GLY A 96 3.15 -7.79 5.96
C GLY A 96 2.59 -6.36 5.92
N GLY A 97 3.29 -5.45 5.25
CA GLY A 97 2.84 -4.07 5.05
C GLY A 97 1.56 -3.97 4.23
N LYS A 98 1.43 -4.74 3.14
CA LYS A 98 0.23 -4.72 2.29
C LYS A 98 -0.99 -5.25 3.05
N ILE A 99 -0.81 -6.29 3.86
CA ILE A 99 -1.86 -6.80 4.76
C ILE A 99 -2.27 -5.70 5.74
N ALA A 100 -1.32 -5.02 6.38
CA ALA A 100 -1.61 -3.92 7.29
C ALA A 100 -2.36 -2.77 6.61
N ILE A 101 -1.95 -2.36 5.39
CA ILE A 101 -2.66 -1.35 4.59
C ILE A 101 -4.09 -1.80 4.32
N VAL A 102 -4.30 -3.05 3.88
CA VAL A 102 -5.65 -3.58 3.60
C VAL A 102 -6.50 -3.56 4.86
N SER A 103 -5.97 -4.01 6.00
CA SER A 103 -6.69 -4.00 7.28
C SER A 103 -7.08 -2.58 7.70
N ILE A 104 -6.15 -1.62 7.65
CA ILE A 104 -6.39 -0.24 8.06
C ILE A 104 -7.39 0.45 7.11
N LEU A 105 -7.21 0.32 5.79
CA LEU A 105 -8.13 0.91 4.82
C LEU A 105 -9.53 0.28 4.90
N SER A 106 -9.63 -1.03 5.15
CA SER A 106 -10.92 -1.70 5.33
C SER A 106 -11.63 -1.21 6.59
N MET A 107 -10.89 -1.05 7.68
CA MET A 107 -11.41 -0.46 8.92
C MET A 107 -11.89 0.98 8.67
N ILE A 108 -11.10 1.83 8.00
CA ILE A 108 -11.50 3.20 7.66
C ILE A 108 -12.75 3.21 6.81
N ALA A 109 -12.81 2.39 5.74
CA ALA A 109 -13.98 2.31 4.87
C ALA A 109 -15.24 1.87 5.63
N LEU A 110 -15.12 0.87 6.50
CA LEU A 110 -16.23 0.40 7.32
C LEU A 110 -16.70 1.47 8.31
N SER A 111 -15.78 2.09 9.04
CA SER A 111 -16.10 3.17 9.98
C SER A 111 -16.78 4.35 9.28
N MET A 112 -16.28 4.78 8.12
CA MET A 112 -16.87 5.85 7.32
C MET A 112 -18.27 5.51 6.82
N THR A 113 -18.48 4.27 6.40
CA THR A 113 -19.78 3.79 5.94
C THR A 113 -20.78 3.80 7.08
N ILE A 114 -20.42 3.23 8.23
CA ILE A 114 -21.28 3.21 9.41
C ILE A 114 -21.63 4.64 9.82
N ALA A 115 -20.63 5.52 9.94
CA ALA A 115 -20.85 6.91 10.32
C ALA A 115 -21.73 7.70 9.34
N GLY A 116 -21.55 7.48 8.03
CA GLY A 116 -22.40 8.08 7.00
C GLY A 116 -23.86 7.59 7.04
N LEU A 117 -24.11 6.40 7.60
CA LEU A 117 -25.47 5.85 7.75
C LEU A 117 -26.12 6.21 9.09
N THR A 118 -25.33 6.53 10.13
CA THR A 118 -25.83 6.76 11.49
C THR A 118 -25.81 8.21 11.94
N ILE A 119 -24.90 9.04 11.43
CA ILE A 119 -24.73 10.43 11.87
C ILE A 119 -25.34 11.37 10.81
N PRO A 120 -26.36 12.18 11.16
CA PRO A 120 -26.94 13.15 10.24
C PRO A 120 -25.88 14.13 9.69
N ASN A 121 -25.93 14.42 8.39
CA ASN A 121 -25.00 15.31 7.67
C ASN A 121 -23.52 14.89 7.68
N HIS A 122 -23.20 13.64 8.03
CA HIS A 122 -21.84 13.14 7.98
C HIS A 122 -21.43 12.77 6.55
N THR A 123 -20.28 13.26 6.08
CA THR A 123 -19.77 13.04 4.71
C THR A 123 -19.02 11.72 4.52
N GLY A 124 -19.09 10.80 5.49
CA GLY A 124 -18.36 9.53 5.46
C GLY A 124 -18.67 8.69 4.22
N ILE A 125 -19.95 8.60 3.85
CA ILE A 125 -20.40 7.74 2.74
C ILE A 125 -19.90 8.21 1.37
N THR A 126 -19.65 9.51 1.19
CA THR A 126 -19.12 10.05 -0.08
C THR A 126 -17.63 9.76 -0.25
N ILE A 127 -16.91 9.57 0.85
CA ILE A 127 -15.46 9.26 0.86
C ILE A 127 -15.22 7.74 0.76
N THR A 128 -16.13 6.91 1.26
CA THR A 128 -16.01 5.44 1.24
C THR A 128 -15.60 4.87 -0.13
N PRO A 129 -16.20 5.24 -1.28
CA PRO A 129 -15.82 4.68 -2.58
C PRO A 129 -14.35 4.95 -2.94
N MET A 130 -13.82 6.11 -2.56
CA MET A 130 -12.40 6.44 -2.79
C MET A 130 -11.49 5.53 -1.95
N VAL A 131 -11.84 5.30 -0.68
CA VAL A 131 -11.08 4.39 0.20
C VAL A 131 -11.15 2.94 -0.30
N VAL A 132 -12.31 2.51 -0.80
CA VAL A 132 -12.49 1.18 -1.41
C VAL A 132 -11.67 1.04 -2.68
N ALA A 133 -11.62 2.06 -3.53
CA ALA A 133 -10.76 2.06 -4.73
C ALA A 133 -9.28 1.91 -4.35
N LEU A 134 -8.84 2.53 -3.25
CA LEU A 134 -7.48 2.37 -2.74
C LEU A 134 -7.18 0.96 -2.19
N LEU A 135 -8.17 0.13 -1.89
CA LEU A 135 -7.96 -1.28 -1.50
C LEU A 135 -7.60 -2.18 -2.68
N ILE A 136 -7.95 -1.78 -3.91
CA ILE A 136 -7.79 -2.64 -5.09
C ILE A 136 -6.29 -2.94 -5.38
N PRO A 137 -5.39 -1.94 -5.46
CA PRO A 137 -3.97 -2.19 -5.75
C PRO A 137 -3.26 -3.16 -4.78
N PRO A 138 -3.40 -3.05 -3.45
CA PRO A 138 -2.71 -3.95 -2.53
C PRO A 138 -3.29 -5.37 -2.57
N LEU A 139 -4.60 -5.53 -2.81
CA LEU A 139 -5.22 -6.85 -3.00
C LEU A 139 -4.70 -7.55 -4.26
N ILE A 140 -4.65 -6.83 -5.39
CA ILE A 140 -4.06 -7.36 -6.63
C ILE A 140 -2.60 -7.76 -6.40
N ARG A 141 -1.83 -6.93 -5.68
CA ARG A 141 -0.42 -7.23 -5.38
C ARG A 141 -0.26 -8.48 -4.52
N LEU A 142 -1.05 -8.63 -3.45
CA LEU A 142 -1.02 -9.82 -2.61
C LEU A 142 -1.40 -11.08 -3.40
N TRP A 143 -2.42 -11.00 -4.25
CA TRP A 143 -2.85 -12.11 -5.10
C TRP A 143 -1.79 -12.51 -6.13
N THR A 144 -1.18 -11.53 -6.82
CA THR A 144 -0.11 -11.80 -7.79
C THR A 144 1.11 -12.45 -7.14
N MET A 145 1.51 -11.99 -5.94
CA MET A 145 2.58 -12.63 -5.18
C MET A 145 2.26 -14.06 -4.76
N GLY A 146 1.01 -14.33 -4.38
CA GLY A 146 0.53 -15.69 -4.08
C GLY A 146 0.69 -16.62 -5.28
N ARG A 147 0.29 -16.15 -6.48
CA ARG A 147 0.43 -16.90 -7.74
C ARG A 147 1.88 -17.14 -8.14
N GLU A 148 2.75 -16.13 -8.03
CA GLU A 148 4.18 -16.27 -8.35
C GLU A 148 4.86 -17.34 -7.49
N ARG A 149 4.44 -17.47 -6.23
CA ARG A 149 4.94 -18.55 -5.34
C ARG A 149 4.38 -19.90 -5.67
N GLY A 150 3.08 -19.96 -6.01
CA GLY A 150 2.44 -21.21 -6.43
C GLY A 150 3.20 -21.83 -7.61
N ARG A 151 3.57 -21.00 -8.60
CA ARG A 151 4.38 -21.43 -9.75
C ARG A 151 5.78 -21.91 -9.36
N ARG A 152 6.52 -21.11 -8.57
CA ARG A 152 7.86 -21.49 -8.07
C ARG A 152 7.87 -22.79 -7.25
N LYS A 153 6.82 -23.04 -6.46
CA LYS A 153 6.67 -24.31 -5.71
C LYS A 153 6.31 -25.49 -6.62
N ALA A 154 5.61 -25.24 -7.71
CA ALA A 154 5.22 -26.26 -8.69
C ALA A 154 6.34 -26.62 -9.68
N GLY A 155 7.52 -25.98 -9.60
CA GLY A 155 8.63 -26.21 -10.54
C GLY A 155 8.35 -25.73 -11.97
N LEU A 156 7.36 -24.84 -12.14
CA LEU A 156 6.95 -24.20 -13.39
C LEU A 156 7.44 -22.76 -13.43
#